data_AF-A0A3T0RP13-F1
#
_entry.id   AF-A0A3T0RP13-F1
#
_cell.length_a   1.000
_cell.length_b   1.000
_cell.length_c   1.000
_cell.angle_alpha   90.00
_cell.angle_beta   90.00
_cell.angle_gamma   90.00
#
_symmetry.space_group_name_H-M   'P 1'
#
loop_
_entity.id
_entity.type
_entity.pdbx_description
1 polymer ?
#
loop_
_entity_poly.entity_id
_entity_poly.type
_entity_poly.pdbx_seq_one_letter_code
_entity_poly.pdbx_strand_id
1 'polypeptide(L)'
;MKQLLNILFFSCVVFGCQIKTERGESPAYDSNSQEESATEKLKKDPRQDERYSLVEDRAKFDELRKDIPAETKVRNDEKALIMDWMADYQKEPSDIRNKFSALVSRKRDNFNKDMNKIRDQYSKEETKKKDSFNKALADERGEIKDQKLSREERTEKYNDIDAKRKDFYSQVREDRDSFESDYRQKRKDFEEYIKEKSDMFYAELKDYTVKFNELKKQKK
;
A
#
# COMPACT_ATOMS: atom_id res chain seq x y z
N MET A 1 -10.85 -58.54 -42.78
CA MET A 1 -10.18 -59.83 -42.48
C MET A 1 -8.96 -59.56 -41.59
N LYS A 2 -8.88 -60.28 -40.45
CA LYS A 2 -7.69 -60.69 -39.64
C LYS A 2 -6.75 -59.56 -39.12
N GLN A 3 -6.74 -59.22 -37.83
CA GLN A 3 -6.17 -59.89 -36.62
C GLN A 3 -4.64 -59.78 -36.44
N LEU A 4 -4.25 -59.63 -35.15
CA LEU A 4 -2.99 -59.94 -34.41
C LEU A 4 -2.38 -58.68 -33.75
N LEU A 5 -2.28 -58.45 -32.42
CA LEU A 5 -2.04 -59.21 -31.18
C LEU A 5 -0.55 -59.56 -30.94
N ASN A 6 0.05 -58.98 -29.89
CA ASN A 6 1.26 -59.37 -29.10
C ASN A 6 1.61 -58.18 -28.18
N ILE A 7 1.58 -58.16 -26.84
CA ILE A 7 1.91 -59.06 -25.72
C ILE A 7 3.41 -59.39 -25.55
N LEU A 8 3.97 -58.71 -24.52
CA LEU A 8 5.05 -59.04 -23.56
C LEU A 8 6.44 -59.47 -24.07
N PHE A 9 7.47 -58.92 -23.42
CA PHE A 9 8.51 -59.63 -22.64
C PHE A 9 9.74 -58.72 -22.50
N PHE A 10 9.96 -58.13 -21.32
CA PHE A 10 11.26 -57.52 -20.98
C PHE A 10 11.97 -58.45 -20.00
N SER A 11 12.98 -59.12 -20.55
CA SER A 11 13.85 -60.10 -19.89
C SER A 11 14.78 -59.44 -18.90
N CYS A 12 14.85 -59.99 -17.68
CA CYS A 12 16.02 -59.88 -16.82
C CYS A 12 17.25 -60.43 -17.54
N VAL A 13 18.39 -59.75 -17.43
CA VAL A 13 19.71 -60.38 -17.56
C VAL A 13 20.58 -59.91 -16.39
N VAL A 14 20.89 -60.89 -15.56
CA VAL A 14 21.87 -60.90 -14.48
C VAL A 14 23.27 -60.92 -15.10
N PHE A 15 24.17 -60.05 -14.65
CA PHE A 15 25.61 -60.29 -14.76
C PHE A 15 26.25 -60.02 -13.41
N GLY A 16 26.66 -61.10 -12.76
CA GLY A 16 27.59 -61.07 -11.65
C GLY A 16 29.01 -60.84 -12.15
N CYS A 17 29.83 -60.23 -11.30
CA CYS A 17 31.28 -60.37 -11.39
C CYS A 17 31.90 -60.34 -9.99
N GLN A 18 32.93 -61.16 -9.86
CA GLN A 18 33.46 -61.73 -8.63
C GLN A 18 34.23 -60.73 -7.76
N ILE A 19 34.10 -61.00 -6.46
CA ILE A 19 34.89 -60.50 -5.35
C ILE A 19 36.35 -60.96 -5.51
N LYS A 20 37.31 -60.03 -5.48
CA LYS A 20 38.69 -60.30 -5.08
C LYS A 20 38.93 -59.66 -3.72
N THR A 21 39.21 -60.51 -2.74
CA THR A 21 39.65 -60.18 -1.39
C THR A 21 41.16 -60.04 -1.37
N GLU A 22 41.67 -58.87 -1.01
CA GLU A 22 43.03 -58.72 -0.51
C GLU A 22 42.96 -58.37 0.98
N ARG A 23 43.55 -59.23 1.81
CA ARG A 23 43.77 -59.03 3.24
C ARG A 23 44.80 -57.92 3.43
N GLY A 24 44.35 -56.76 3.87
CA GLY A 24 45.20 -55.73 4.49
C GLY A 24 45.02 -55.78 6.01
N GLU A 25 46.13 -55.77 6.72
CA GLU A 25 46.26 -55.89 8.17
C GLU A 25 45.52 -54.78 8.93
N SER A 26 44.98 -55.16 10.08
CA SER A 26 44.23 -54.32 11.02
C SER A 26 45.13 -53.29 11.72
N PRO A 27 44.82 -51.99 11.68
CA PRO A 27 45.22 -51.06 12.72
C PRO A 27 44.24 -51.16 13.89
N ALA A 28 44.77 -51.30 15.11
CA ALA A 28 44.01 -51.31 16.35
C ALA A 28 43.14 -50.05 16.47
N TYR A 29 41.83 -50.24 16.61
CA TYR A 29 40.87 -49.16 16.86
C TYR A 29 40.86 -48.87 18.36
N ASP A 30 41.35 -47.69 18.72
CA ASP A 30 41.24 -47.13 20.06
C ASP A 30 39.78 -46.73 20.31
N SER A 31 39.11 -47.49 21.16
CA SER A 31 37.72 -47.31 21.55
C SER A 31 37.58 -46.21 22.60
N ASN A 32 37.63 -44.93 22.17
CA ASN A 32 36.94 -43.84 22.86
C ASN A 32 37.13 -42.50 22.15
N SER A 33 36.19 -42.14 21.29
CA SER A 33 35.67 -40.77 21.13
C SER A 33 34.82 -40.71 19.87
N GLN A 34 33.63 -40.09 19.99
CA GLN A 34 32.68 -39.79 18.92
C GLN A 34 31.61 -40.86 18.57
N GLU A 35 30.92 -41.40 19.58
CA GLU A 35 29.60 -42.03 19.38
C GLU A 35 28.42 -41.19 19.91
N GLU A 36 28.56 -39.87 20.03
CA GLU A 36 27.45 -38.97 20.42
C GLU A 36 26.82 -38.17 19.26
N SER A 37 27.09 -38.48 17.98
CA SER A 37 26.59 -37.63 16.88
C SER A 37 25.70 -38.31 15.81
N ALA A 38 25.45 -39.62 15.90
CA ALA A 38 24.74 -40.36 14.85
C ALA A 38 23.29 -40.72 15.18
N THR A 39 22.95 -40.92 16.46
CA THR A 39 21.61 -41.40 16.87
C THR A 39 20.63 -40.27 17.17
N GLU A 40 21.09 -39.03 17.40
CA GLU A 40 20.22 -37.87 17.60
C GLU A 40 19.72 -37.25 16.28
N LYS A 41 20.41 -37.54 15.16
CA LYS A 41 20.04 -37.07 13.81
C LYS A 41 18.85 -37.82 13.19
N LEU A 42 18.38 -38.90 13.81
CA LEU A 42 17.31 -39.75 13.28
C LEU A 42 15.93 -39.51 13.94
N LYS A 43 15.79 -38.47 14.77
CA LYS A 43 14.50 -38.07 15.39
C LYS A 43 14.01 -36.68 15.01
N LYS A 44 14.65 -36.00 14.05
CA LYS A 44 14.12 -34.75 13.47
C LYS A 44 13.29 -35.10 12.24
N ASP A 45 12.04 -34.64 12.23
CA ASP A 45 11.17 -34.70 11.05
C ASP A 45 11.94 -34.15 9.84
N PRO A 46 12.04 -34.87 8.71
CA PRO A 46 12.75 -34.39 7.52
C PRO A 46 12.31 -33.00 7.02
N ARG A 47 11.13 -32.53 7.44
CA ARG A 47 10.62 -31.17 7.17
C ARG A 47 11.35 -30.07 7.95
N GLN A 48 12.14 -30.43 8.96
CA GLN A 48 12.89 -29.52 9.83
C GLN A 48 14.38 -29.46 9.47
N ASP A 49 14.80 -30.11 8.39
CA ASP A 49 16.16 -30.01 7.88
C ASP A 49 16.44 -28.58 7.37
N GLU A 50 17.62 -28.05 7.69
CA GLU A 50 18.07 -26.71 7.29
C GLU A 50 18.01 -26.48 5.77
N ARG A 51 18.18 -27.54 4.98
CA ARG A 51 18.06 -27.51 3.51
C ARG A 51 16.67 -27.17 3.00
N TYR A 52 15.63 -27.41 3.79
CA TYR A 52 14.23 -27.10 3.47
C TYR A 52 13.68 -25.96 4.35
N SER A 53 14.56 -25.30 5.12
CA SER A 53 14.20 -24.22 6.02
C SER A 53 13.97 -22.92 5.24
N LEU A 54 12.76 -22.38 5.33
CA LEU A 54 12.39 -21.09 4.73
C LEU A 54 12.94 -19.89 5.49
N VAL A 55 13.82 -20.09 6.48
CA VAL A 55 14.36 -19.00 7.31
C VAL A 55 15.19 -18.04 6.46
N GLU A 56 16.04 -18.55 5.57
CA GLU A 56 16.81 -17.72 4.64
C GLU A 56 15.91 -16.94 3.69
N ASP A 57 14.84 -17.58 3.19
CA ASP A 57 13.89 -16.93 2.30
C ASP A 57 13.08 -15.84 3.03
N ARG A 58 12.70 -16.07 4.29
CA ARG A 58 12.07 -15.04 5.14
C ARG A 58 12.99 -13.84 5.36
N ALA A 59 14.27 -14.08 5.63
CA ALA A 59 15.25 -13.01 5.79
C ALA A 59 15.42 -12.19 4.48
N LYS A 60 15.49 -12.86 3.32
CA LYS A 60 15.51 -12.21 2.00
C LYS A 60 14.22 -11.42 1.75
N PHE A 61 13.06 -11.92 2.14
CA PHE A 61 11.80 -11.17 2.04
C PHE A 61 11.79 -9.93 2.93
N ASP A 62 12.37 -9.99 4.13
CA ASP A 62 12.46 -8.83 5.02
C ASP A 62 13.42 -7.76 4.49
N GLU A 63 14.47 -8.15 3.77
CA GLU A 63 15.31 -7.22 3.00
C GLU A 63 14.51 -6.55 1.87
N LEU A 64 13.79 -7.33 1.06
CA LEU A 64 12.94 -6.80 -0.02
C LEU A 64 11.80 -5.90 0.49
N ARG A 65 11.31 -6.12 1.72
CA ARG A 65 10.26 -5.29 2.35
C ARG A 65 10.74 -3.89 2.74
N LYS A 66 12.05 -3.68 2.89
CA LYS A 66 12.61 -2.35 3.22
C LYS A 66 12.36 -1.35 2.10
N ASP A 67 12.44 -1.81 0.85
CA ASP A 67 12.33 -0.97 -0.35
C ASP A 67 10.89 -0.69 -0.78
N ILE A 68 9.89 -1.27 -0.10
CA ILE A 68 8.48 -1.05 -0.44
C ILE A 68 8.08 0.40 -0.09
N PRO A 69 7.54 1.16 -1.07
CA PRO A 69 7.05 2.52 -0.83
C PRO A 69 5.99 2.59 0.27
N ALA A 70 6.00 3.66 1.05
CA ALA A 70 5.05 3.87 2.16
C ALA A 70 3.58 3.78 1.73
N GLU A 71 3.25 4.32 0.56
CA GLU A 71 1.90 4.27 0.00
C GLU A 71 1.43 2.82 -0.25
N THR A 72 2.32 1.96 -0.77
CA THR A 72 2.02 0.54 -0.99
C THR A 72 1.88 -0.21 0.32
N LYS A 73 2.63 0.15 1.36
CA LYS A 73 2.46 -0.41 2.71
C LYS A 73 1.06 -0.13 3.25
N VAL A 74 0.62 1.13 3.21
CA VAL A 74 -0.73 1.51 3.65
C VAL A 74 -1.82 0.76 2.86
N ARG A 75 -1.70 0.67 1.53
CA ARG A 75 -2.67 -0.07 0.71
C ARG A 75 -2.73 -1.56 1.07
N ASN A 76 -1.58 -2.16 1.38
CA ASN A 76 -1.50 -3.57 1.79
C ASN A 76 -2.09 -3.78 3.19
N ASP A 77 -1.83 -2.87 4.13
CA ASP A 77 -2.37 -2.94 5.49
C ASP A 77 -3.89 -2.83 5.49
N GLU A 78 -4.45 -1.94 4.65
CA GLU A 78 -5.91 -1.82 4.48
C GLU A 78 -6.53 -3.09 3.89
N LYS A 79 -5.85 -3.71 2.92
CA LYS A 79 -6.30 -4.99 2.35
C LYS A 79 -6.23 -6.10 3.40
N ALA A 80 -5.14 -6.17 4.15
CA ALA A 80 -4.96 -7.12 5.23
C ALA A 80 -6.04 -6.98 6.30
N LEU A 81 -6.43 -5.75 6.65
CA LEU A 81 -7.53 -5.49 7.58
C LEU A 81 -8.87 -6.05 7.06
N ILE A 82 -9.18 -5.88 5.77
CA ILE A 82 -10.40 -6.43 5.18
C ILE A 82 -10.37 -7.96 5.18
N MET A 83 -9.23 -8.55 4.81
CA MET A 83 -9.03 -10.00 4.83
C MET A 83 -9.15 -10.60 6.23
N ASP A 84 -8.64 -9.92 7.25
CA ASP A 84 -8.76 -10.31 8.65
C ASP A 84 -10.23 -10.42 9.10
N TRP A 85 -11.11 -9.57 8.59
CA TRP A 85 -12.54 -9.68 8.88
C TRP A 85 -13.18 -10.94 8.28
N MET A 86 -12.62 -11.47 7.20
CA MET A 86 -13.13 -12.61 6.43
C MET A 86 -12.36 -13.92 6.68
N ALA A 87 -11.31 -13.93 7.50
CA ALA A 87 -10.38 -15.06 7.63
C ALA A 87 -11.05 -16.39 8.07
N ASP A 88 -11.91 -16.34 9.09
CA ASP A 88 -12.35 -17.56 9.80
C ASP A 88 -13.72 -18.11 9.36
N TYR A 89 -14.40 -17.47 8.42
CA TYR A 89 -15.78 -17.82 7.99
C TYR A 89 -16.79 -18.02 9.15
N GLN A 90 -16.54 -17.44 10.32
CA GLN A 90 -17.44 -17.55 11.48
C GLN A 90 -18.44 -16.39 11.57
N LYS A 91 -18.06 -15.21 11.07
CA LYS A 91 -18.86 -13.98 11.20
C LYS A 91 -19.95 -13.95 10.13
N GLU A 92 -21.12 -13.44 10.49
CA GLU A 92 -22.19 -13.27 9.52
C GLU A 92 -21.77 -12.25 8.43
N PRO A 93 -22.04 -12.50 7.14
CA PRO A 93 -21.71 -11.54 6.07
C PRO A 93 -22.30 -10.13 6.30
N SER A 94 -23.45 -10.03 6.97
CA SER A 94 -24.10 -8.77 7.34
C SER A 94 -23.24 -7.95 8.30
N ASP A 95 -22.67 -8.57 9.33
CA ASP A 95 -21.77 -7.91 10.29
C ASP A 95 -20.51 -7.38 9.63
N ILE A 96 -19.93 -8.14 8.71
CA ILE A 96 -18.74 -7.73 7.95
C ILE A 96 -19.07 -6.51 7.08
N ARG A 97 -20.23 -6.53 6.41
CA ARG A 97 -20.73 -5.39 5.61
C ARG A 97 -20.96 -4.14 6.46
N ASN A 98 -21.52 -4.30 7.67
CA ASN A 98 -21.78 -3.21 8.60
C ASN A 98 -20.46 -2.57 9.07
N LYS A 99 -19.46 -3.39 9.41
CA LYS A 99 -18.12 -2.92 9.79
C LYS A 99 -17.44 -2.13 8.67
N PHE A 100 -17.51 -2.64 7.43
CA PHE A 100 -16.97 -1.94 6.27
C PHE A 100 -17.68 -0.60 6.03
N SER A 101 -19.02 -0.60 6.04
CA SER A 101 -19.80 0.63 5.88
C SER A 101 -19.45 1.68 6.94
N ALA A 102 -19.31 1.27 8.20
CA ALA A 102 -18.92 2.17 9.29
C ALA A 102 -17.48 2.72 9.12
N LEU A 103 -16.56 1.93 8.60
CA LEU A 103 -15.20 2.37 8.28
C LEU A 103 -15.21 3.40 7.15
N VAL A 104 -15.94 3.13 6.06
CA VAL A 104 -16.08 4.05 4.93
C VAL A 104 -16.69 5.38 5.37
N SER A 105 -17.76 5.36 6.16
CA SER A 105 -18.36 6.58 6.71
C SER A 105 -17.36 7.38 7.54
N ARG A 106 -16.59 6.73 8.43
CA ARG A 106 -15.54 7.41 9.20
C ARG A 106 -14.48 8.06 8.33
N LYS A 107 -14.04 7.37 7.27
CA LYS A 107 -13.08 7.91 6.30
C LYS A 107 -13.64 9.15 5.60
N ARG A 108 -14.89 9.10 5.13
CA ARG A 108 -15.58 10.24 4.53
C ARG A 108 -15.70 11.42 5.48
N ASP A 109 -16.08 11.18 6.73
CA ASP A 109 -16.23 12.23 7.74
C ASP A 109 -14.90 12.94 8.02
N ASN A 110 -13.81 12.17 8.19
CA ASN A 110 -12.48 12.72 8.42
C ASN A 110 -11.99 13.52 7.21
N PHE A 111 -12.15 12.96 6.00
CA PHE A 111 -11.81 13.66 4.77
C PHE A 111 -12.58 14.97 4.61
N ASN A 112 -13.90 14.96 4.83
CA ASN A 112 -14.73 16.17 4.75
C ASN A 112 -14.30 17.23 5.77
N LYS A 113 -13.97 16.82 7.01
CA LYS A 113 -13.44 17.74 8.01
C LYS A 113 -12.14 18.40 7.56
N ASP A 114 -11.22 17.63 7.00
CA ASP A 114 -9.93 18.16 6.55
C ASP A 114 -10.08 19.06 5.33
N MET A 115 -10.95 18.70 4.38
CA MET A 115 -11.28 19.56 3.24
C MET A 115 -11.91 20.89 3.68
N ASN A 116 -12.82 20.86 4.65
CA ASN A 116 -13.40 22.09 5.19
C ASN A 116 -12.33 22.97 5.86
N LYS A 117 -11.41 22.39 6.64
CA LYS A 117 -10.29 23.13 7.24
C LYS A 117 -9.40 23.78 6.17
N ILE A 118 -9.06 23.04 5.11
CA ILE A 118 -8.23 23.55 4.01
C ILE A 118 -8.90 24.76 3.37
N ARG A 119 -10.21 24.69 3.10
CA ARG A 119 -10.98 25.81 2.56
C ARG A 119 -11.01 27.01 3.50
N ASP A 120 -11.28 26.78 4.78
CA ASP A 120 -11.34 27.85 5.78
C ASP A 120 -9.98 28.54 5.96
N GLN A 121 -8.89 27.78 5.92
CA GLN A 121 -7.53 28.31 5.96
C GLN A 121 -7.24 29.17 4.74
N TYR A 122 -7.55 28.65 3.54
CA TYR A 122 -7.39 29.40 2.29
C TYR A 122 -8.18 30.72 2.33
N SER A 123 -9.46 30.69 2.71
CA SER A 123 -10.27 31.92 2.79
C SER A 123 -9.70 32.94 3.78
N LYS A 124 -9.20 32.50 4.93
CA LYS A 124 -8.55 33.39 5.90
C LYS A 124 -7.27 34.00 5.34
N GLU A 125 -6.46 33.22 4.64
CA GLU A 125 -5.22 33.70 4.02
C GLU A 125 -5.50 34.66 2.86
N GLU A 126 -6.49 34.36 2.02
CA GLU A 126 -6.93 35.24 0.93
C GLU A 126 -7.39 36.60 1.47
N THR A 127 -8.23 36.62 2.50
CA THR A 127 -8.66 37.87 3.16
C THR A 127 -7.47 38.63 3.74
N LYS A 128 -6.59 37.96 4.48
CA LYS A 128 -5.39 38.62 5.05
C LYS A 128 -4.50 39.24 3.98
N LYS A 129 -4.25 38.53 2.86
CA LYS A 129 -3.46 39.02 1.73
C LYS A 129 -4.10 40.28 1.12
N LYS A 130 -5.41 40.27 0.89
CA LYS A 130 -6.16 41.43 0.37
C LYS A 130 -6.10 42.61 1.32
N ASP A 131 -6.31 42.39 2.61
CA ASP A 131 -6.29 43.45 3.62
C ASP A 131 -4.90 44.07 3.78
N SER A 132 -3.84 43.25 3.80
CA SER A 132 -2.46 43.76 3.84
C SER A 132 -2.11 44.56 2.60
N PHE A 133 -2.54 44.09 1.42
CA PHE A 133 -2.30 44.79 0.16
C PHE A 133 -3.04 46.13 0.08
N ASN A 134 -4.32 46.15 0.47
CA ASN A 134 -5.12 47.39 0.46
C ASN A 134 -4.58 48.43 1.46
N LYS A 135 -4.06 47.99 2.62
CA LYS A 135 -3.37 48.88 3.56
C LYS A 135 -2.10 49.47 2.95
N ALA A 136 -1.24 48.62 2.38
CA ALA A 136 -0.02 49.07 1.71
C ALA A 136 -0.31 50.07 0.57
N LEU A 137 -1.35 49.84 -0.23
CA LEU A 137 -1.78 50.79 -1.26
C LEU A 137 -2.29 52.11 -0.68
N ALA A 138 -3.01 52.08 0.45
CA ALA A 138 -3.47 53.29 1.11
C ALA A 138 -2.30 54.11 1.65
N ASP A 139 -1.30 53.45 2.23
CA ASP A 139 -0.08 54.06 2.73
C ASP A 139 0.74 54.67 1.58
N GLU A 140 0.95 53.95 0.46
CA GLU A 140 1.65 54.44 -0.73
C GLU A 140 0.96 55.68 -1.34
N ARG A 141 -0.39 55.68 -1.37
CA ARG A 141 -1.17 56.85 -1.80
C ARG A 141 -1.01 58.05 -0.86
N GLY A 142 -0.88 57.79 0.45
CA GLY A 142 -0.61 58.80 1.46
C GLY A 142 0.78 59.43 1.28
N GLU A 143 1.81 58.60 1.09
CA GLU A 143 3.18 59.06 0.87
C GLU A 143 3.31 59.94 -0.38
N ILE A 144 2.64 59.59 -1.48
CA ILE A 144 2.62 60.41 -2.70
C ILE A 144 2.00 61.78 -2.45
N LYS A 145 0.98 61.85 -1.58
CA LYS A 145 0.31 63.11 -1.24
C LYS A 145 1.22 64.03 -0.41
N ASP A 146 2.03 63.46 0.47
CA ASP A 146 2.93 64.21 1.34
C ASP A 146 4.22 64.65 0.62
N GLN A 147 4.61 63.94 -0.44
CA GLN A 147 5.77 64.30 -1.27
C GLN A 147 5.49 65.50 -2.19
N LYS A 148 6.43 66.45 -2.23
CA LYS A 148 6.45 67.53 -3.23
C LYS A 148 6.98 67.02 -4.56
N LEU A 149 6.09 66.44 -5.36
CA LEU A 149 6.36 65.92 -6.71
C LEU A 149 5.89 66.87 -7.81
N SER A 150 6.51 66.76 -8.98
CA SER A 150 5.99 67.40 -10.20
C SER A 150 4.65 66.77 -10.61
N ARG A 151 3.88 67.46 -11.46
CA ARG A 151 2.58 66.96 -11.93
C ARG A 151 2.72 65.65 -12.71
N GLU A 152 3.76 65.55 -13.54
CA GLU A 152 4.05 64.39 -14.38
C GLU A 152 4.45 63.18 -13.51
N GLU A 153 5.41 63.37 -12.58
CA GLU A 153 5.85 62.34 -11.65
C GLU A 153 4.71 61.82 -10.76
N ARG A 154 3.83 62.73 -10.29
CA ARG A 154 2.65 62.33 -9.51
C ARG A 154 1.71 61.46 -10.34
N THR A 155 1.53 61.77 -11.62
CA THR A 155 0.65 61.01 -12.52
C THR A 155 1.22 59.61 -12.76
N GLU A 156 2.52 59.51 -13.02
CA GLU A 156 3.22 58.23 -13.20
C GLU A 156 3.09 57.33 -11.97
N LYS A 157 3.35 57.84 -10.76
CA LYS A 157 3.20 57.05 -9.53
C LYS A 157 1.77 56.55 -9.30
N TYR A 158 0.75 57.34 -9.62
CA TYR A 158 -0.64 56.87 -9.50
C TYR A 158 -0.99 55.80 -10.55
N ASN A 159 -0.44 55.90 -11.75
CA ASN A 159 -0.58 54.86 -12.77
C ASN A 159 0.09 53.55 -12.34
N ASP A 160 1.28 53.63 -11.73
CA ASP A 160 1.98 52.46 -11.18
C ASP A 160 1.18 51.77 -10.08
N ILE A 161 0.56 52.55 -9.18
CA ILE A 161 -0.34 52.02 -8.15
C ILE A 161 -1.53 51.28 -8.76
N ASP A 162 -2.12 51.82 -9.83
CA ASP A 162 -3.27 51.17 -10.48
C ASP A 162 -2.85 49.91 -11.24
N ALA A 163 -1.66 49.92 -11.87
CA ALA A 163 -1.07 48.73 -12.49
C ALA A 163 -0.83 47.63 -11.44
N LYS A 164 -0.14 47.94 -10.33
CA LYS A 164 0.09 47.01 -9.20
C LYS A 164 -1.23 46.44 -8.67
N ARG A 165 -2.25 47.28 -8.52
CA ARG A 165 -3.59 46.86 -8.09
C ARG A 165 -4.19 45.86 -9.07
N LYS A 166 -4.18 46.17 -10.36
CA LYS A 166 -4.72 45.29 -11.39
C LYS A 166 -4.00 43.93 -11.41
N ASP A 167 -2.68 43.94 -11.34
CA ASP A 167 -1.86 42.72 -11.36
C ASP A 167 -2.12 41.85 -10.14
N PHE A 168 -2.17 42.44 -8.93
CA PHE A 168 -2.49 41.73 -7.70
C PHE A 168 -3.85 41.03 -7.77
N TYR A 169 -4.90 41.73 -8.22
CA TYR A 169 -6.23 41.14 -8.30
C TYR A 169 -6.36 40.11 -9.43
N SER A 170 -5.53 40.20 -10.49
CA SER A 170 -5.41 39.12 -11.49
C SER A 170 -4.82 37.86 -10.86
N GLN A 171 -3.70 38.00 -10.14
CA GLN A 171 -3.04 36.88 -9.46
C GLN A 171 -3.95 36.22 -8.42
N VAL A 172 -4.65 37.00 -7.60
CA VAL A 172 -5.60 36.46 -6.61
C VAL A 172 -6.71 35.64 -7.28
N ARG A 173 -7.16 36.05 -8.47
CA ARG A 173 -8.17 35.29 -9.21
C ARG A 173 -7.59 33.96 -9.70
N GLU A 174 -6.40 33.98 -10.29
CA GLU A 174 -5.70 32.78 -10.75
C GLU A 174 -5.42 31.80 -9.60
N ASP A 175 -4.91 32.30 -8.48
CA ASP A 175 -4.67 31.54 -7.25
C ASP A 175 -5.95 30.86 -6.76
N ARG A 176 -7.08 31.56 -6.82
CA ARG A 176 -8.38 31.04 -6.42
C ARG A 176 -8.88 29.96 -7.38
N ASP A 177 -8.75 30.18 -8.67
CA ASP A 177 -9.17 29.22 -9.68
C ASP A 177 -8.32 27.94 -9.59
N SER A 178 -7.01 28.07 -9.38
CA SER A 178 -6.10 26.95 -9.11
C SER A 178 -6.47 26.19 -7.83
N PHE A 179 -6.70 26.91 -6.73
CA PHE A 179 -7.11 26.29 -5.46
C PHE A 179 -8.43 25.51 -5.60
N GLU A 180 -9.45 26.11 -6.22
CA GLU A 180 -10.76 25.46 -6.40
C GLU A 180 -10.67 24.25 -7.34
N SER A 181 -9.81 24.30 -8.35
CA SER A 181 -9.51 23.15 -9.22
C SER A 181 -8.91 21.99 -8.42
N ASP A 182 -7.83 22.26 -7.66
CA ASP A 182 -7.17 21.25 -6.83
C ASP A 182 -8.10 20.69 -5.75
N TYR A 183 -8.93 21.55 -5.16
CA TYR A 183 -9.91 21.16 -4.17
C TYR A 183 -10.96 20.18 -4.74
N ARG A 184 -11.44 20.45 -5.96
CA ARG A 184 -12.37 19.56 -6.67
C ARG A 184 -11.71 18.25 -7.07
N GLN A 185 -10.47 18.32 -7.56
CA GLN A 185 -9.70 17.14 -7.96
C GLN A 185 -9.48 16.21 -6.75
N LYS A 186 -9.03 16.74 -5.60
CA LYS A 186 -8.86 15.95 -4.37
C LYS A 186 -10.14 15.26 -3.91
N ARG A 187 -11.30 15.92 -4.04
CA ARG A 187 -12.61 15.30 -3.75
C ARG A 187 -12.92 14.15 -4.70
N LYS A 188 -12.66 14.34 -6.00
CA LYS A 188 -12.87 13.32 -7.01
C LYS A 188 -11.97 12.11 -6.77
N ASP A 189 -10.67 12.34 -6.57
CA ASP A 189 -9.68 11.27 -6.31
C ASP A 189 -10.05 10.43 -5.09
N PHE A 190 -10.52 11.11 -4.03
CA PHE A 190 -10.96 10.42 -2.81
C PHE A 190 -12.20 9.54 -3.04
N GLU A 191 -13.22 10.04 -3.73
CA GLU A 191 -14.42 9.24 -4.02
C GLU A 191 -14.13 8.10 -5.00
N GLU A 192 -13.24 8.30 -5.97
CA GLU A 192 -12.77 7.22 -6.85
C GLU A 192 -12.06 6.13 -6.06
N TYR A 193 -11.17 6.50 -5.13
CA TYR A 193 -10.51 5.56 -4.23
C TYR A 193 -11.51 4.80 -3.34
N ILE A 194 -12.51 5.48 -2.75
CA ILE A 194 -13.53 4.81 -1.92
C ILE A 194 -14.37 3.85 -2.76
N LYS A 195 -14.70 4.23 -3.99
CA LYS A 195 -15.42 3.36 -4.93
C LYS A 195 -14.61 2.11 -5.26
N GLU A 196 -13.34 2.26 -5.65
CA GLU A 196 -12.44 1.15 -5.95
C GLU A 196 -12.34 0.16 -4.79
N LYS A 197 -12.17 0.68 -3.56
CA LYS A 197 -12.11 -0.15 -2.34
C LYS A 197 -13.43 -0.82 -2.01
N SER A 198 -14.55 -0.15 -2.26
CA SER A 198 -15.88 -0.74 -2.06
C SER A 198 -16.14 -1.88 -3.04
N ASP A 199 -15.78 -1.68 -4.32
CA ASP A 199 -15.95 -2.69 -5.36
C ASP A 199 -15.11 -3.94 -5.06
N MET A 200 -13.84 -3.75 -4.64
CA MET A 200 -12.99 -4.85 -4.16
C MET A 200 -13.61 -5.59 -2.98
N PHE A 201 -14.05 -4.86 -1.95
CA PHE A 201 -14.66 -5.45 -0.76
C PHE A 201 -15.91 -6.27 -1.11
N TYR A 202 -16.78 -5.77 -1.97
CA TYR A 202 -18.00 -6.48 -2.34
C TYR A 202 -17.73 -7.72 -3.20
N ALA A 203 -16.69 -7.70 -4.02
CA ALA A 203 -16.24 -8.89 -4.73
C ALA A 203 -15.78 -9.98 -3.74
N GLU A 204 -14.92 -9.65 -2.79
CA GLU A 204 -14.44 -10.58 -1.76
C GLU A 204 -15.57 -11.07 -0.84
N LEU A 205 -16.48 -10.16 -0.44
CA LEU A 205 -17.63 -10.50 0.40
C LEU A 205 -18.58 -11.50 -0.27
N LYS A 206 -18.73 -11.42 -1.61
CA LYS A 206 -19.54 -12.36 -2.37
C LYS A 206 -18.97 -13.78 -2.25
N ASP A 207 -17.68 -13.93 -2.50
CA ASP A 207 -16.99 -15.22 -2.41
C ASP A 207 -17.01 -15.75 -0.97
N TYR A 208 -16.82 -14.86 0.01
CA TYR A 208 -16.97 -15.19 1.43
C TYR A 208 -18.36 -15.73 1.76
N THR A 209 -19.41 -15.06 1.27
CA THR A 209 -20.81 -15.42 1.56
C THR A 209 -21.16 -16.79 1.00
N VAL A 210 -20.66 -17.15 -0.19
CA VAL A 210 -20.85 -18.48 -0.77
C VAL A 210 -20.25 -19.55 0.16
N LYS A 211 -18.98 -19.40 0.52
CA LYS A 211 -18.27 -20.35 1.41
C LYS A 211 -18.89 -20.43 2.80
N PHE A 212 -19.29 -19.29 3.37
CA PHE A 212 -19.98 -19.25 4.67
C PHE A 212 -21.27 -20.09 4.65
N ASN A 213 -22.07 -19.96 3.59
CA ASN A 213 -23.31 -20.72 3.45
C ASN A 213 -23.06 -22.22 3.24
N GLU A 214 -22.02 -22.59 2.50
CA GLU A 214 -21.60 -23.98 2.33
C GLU A 214 -21.19 -24.61 3.67
N LEU A 215 -20.34 -23.94 4.46
CA LEU A 215 -19.93 -24.39 5.78
C LEU A 215 -21.11 -24.47 6.76
N LYS A 216 -22.04 -23.52 6.68
CA LYS A 216 -23.27 -23.53 7.51
C LYS A 216 -24.20 -24.69 7.15
N LYS A 217 -24.25 -25.09 5.87
CA LYS A 217 -24.98 -26.28 5.42
C LYS A 217 -24.32 -27.58 5.89
N GLN A 218 -22.99 -27.66 5.86
CA GLN A 218 -22.24 -28.85 6.33
C GLN A 218 -22.34 -29.07 7.85
N LYS A 219 -22.54 -27.99 8.62
CA LYS A 219 -22.75 -28.05 10.09
C LYS A 219 -24.19 -28.40 10.50
N LYS A 220 -25.14 -28.44 9.56
CA LYS A 220 -26.54 -28.85 9.80
C LYS A 220 -26.71 -30.33 9.46
#